data_AF-A0A5N5TAA4-F1
#
_entry.id   AF-A0A5N5TAA4-F1
#
_cell.length_a   1.000
_cell.length_b   1.000
_cell.length_c   1.000
_cell.angle_alpha   90.00
_cell.angle_beta   90.00
_cell.angle_gamma   90.00
#
_symmetry.space_group_name_H-M   'P 1'
#
loop_
_entity.id
_entity.type
_entity.pdbx_description
1 polymer ?
#
loop_
_entity_poly.entity_id
_entity_poly.type
_entity_poly.pdbx_seq_one_letter_code
_entity_poly.pdbx_strand_id
1 'polypeptide(L)' 'MPQNEHIELHIKRRGRRLNYEEKLRKKEARAPKVLSKKAKKLRGLKAKLFNKKRFNEKVQIKKTIRAHEEKQTKAEG' A
#
# COMPACT_ATOMS: atom_id res chain seq x y z
N MET A 1 -17.94 20.87 -11.07
CA MET A 1 -16.63 20.42 -10.55
C MET A 1 -16.17 21.45 -9.54
N PRO A 2 -15.91 21.09 -8.28
CA PRO A 2 -15.34 22.04 -7.33
C PRO A 2 -13.96 22.51 -7.84
N GLN A 3 -13.75 23.83 -7.89
CA GLN A 3 -12.50 24.47 -8.33
C GLN A 3 -11.40 24.26 -7.29
N ASN A 4 -10.18 23.97 -7.75
CA ASN A 4 -8.94 23.83 -6.96
C ASN A 4 -8.95 22.71 -5.89
N GLU A 5 -7.84 22.62 -5.15
CA GLU A 5 -7.54 21.72 -4.02
C GLU A 5 -8.34 22.06 -2.74
N HIS A 6 -9.66 22.26 -2.88
CA HIS A 6 -10.56 22.62 -1.79
C HIS A 6 -10.57 21.59 -0.64
N ILE A 7 -10.34 20.30 -0.91
CA ILE A 7 -10.24 19.24 0.10
C ILE A 7 -8.96 19.41 0.93
N GLU A 8 -7.82 19.65 0.29
CA GLU A 8 -6.57 19.89 1.00
C GLU A 8 -6.61 21.17 1.81
N LEU A 9 -7.18 22.24 1.24
CA LEU A 9 -7.40 23.50 1.94
C LEU A 9 -8.27 23.32 3.19
N HIS A 10 -9.33 22.50 3.11
CA HIS A 10 -10.16 22.17 4.25
C HIS A 10 -9.38 21.42 5.32
N ILE A 11 -8.56 20.43 4.94
CA ILE A 11 -7.72 19.68 5.89
C ILE A 11 -6.69 20.60 6.55
N LYS A 12 -6.06 21.52 5.81
CA LYS A 12 -5.11 22.49 6.36
C LYS A 12 -5.77 23.46 7.35
N ARG A 13 -6.98 23.93 7.04
CA ARG A 13 -7.70 24.92 7.87
C ARG A 13 -8.40 24.32 9.09
N ARG A 14 -9.01 23.14 8.93
CA ARG A 14 -9.90 22.53 9.93
C ARG A 14 -9.40 21.18 10.46
N GLY A 15 -8.25 20.71 9.97
CA GLY A 15 -7.70 19.42 10.33
C GLY A 15 -8.46 18.24 9.71
N ARG A 16 -8.12 17.04 10.19
CA ARG A 16 -8.83 15.79 9.88
C ARG A 16 -9.76 15.43 11.03
N ARG A 17 -10.58 14.39 10.83
CA ARG A 17 -11.37 13.81 11.92
C ARG A 17 -10.45 13.31 13.03
N LEU A 18 -10.83 13.55 14.29
CA LEU A 18 -10.01 13.21 15.47
C LEU A 18 -9.50 11.77 15.50
N ASN A 19 -10.30 10.80 15.04
CA ASN A 19 -9.92 9.37 15.03
C ASN A 19 -9.34 8.88 13.70
N TYR A 20 -8.90 9.78 12.81
CA TYR A 20 -8.39 9.42 11.49
C TYR A 20 -7.13 8.54 11.60
N GLU A 21 -6.16 8.96 12.40
CA GLU A 21 -4.86 8.28 12.54
C GLU A 21 -5.02 6.91 13.19
N GLU A 22 -5.84 6.80 14.23
CA GLU A 22 -6.13 5.52 14.87
C GLU A 22 -6.78 4.52 13.91
N LYS A 23 -7.73 4.99 13.09
CA LYS A 23 -8.41 4.16 12.09
C LYS A 23 -7.44 3.71 11.02
N LEU A 24 -6.54 4.59 10.57
CA LEU A 24 -5.50 4.28 9.59
C LEU A 24 -4.55 3.20 10.14
N ARG A 25 -3.99 3.43 11.33
CA ARG A 25 -3.12 2.46 12.03
C ARG A 25 -3.78 1.11 12.19
N LYS A 26 -5.03 1.07 12.69
CA LYS A 26 -5.78 -0.18 12.85
C LYS A 26 -6.07 -0.85 11.50
N LYS A 27 -6.26 -0.09 10.42
CA LYS A 27 -6.49 -0.63 9.07
C LYS A 27 -5.22 -1.27 8.52
N GLU A 28 -4.08 -0.62 8.67
CA GLU A 28 -2.76 -1.14 8.26
C GLU A 28 -2.40 -2.39 9.05
N ALA A 29 -2.55 -2.38 10.37
CA ALA A 29 -2.32 -3.55 11.22
C ALA A 29 -3.19 -4.76 10.83
N ARG A 30 -4.41 -4.53 10.33
CA ARG A 30 -5.32 -5.60 9.87
C ARG A 30 -5.06 -6.06 8.43
N ALA A 31 -4.35 -5.27 7.63
CA ALA A 31 -4.07 -5.56 6.23
C ALA A 31 -3.49 -6.97 5.99
N PRO A 32 -2.48 -7.47 6.72
CA PRO A 32 -1.93 -8.82 6.49
C PRO A 32 -2.96 -9.93 6.72
N LYS A 33 -3.75 -9.83 7.80
CA LYS A 33 -4.81 -10.80 8.10
C LYS A 33 -5.90 -10.79 7.03
N VAL A 34 -6.26 -9.60 6.54
CA VAL A 34 -7.25 -9.45 5.45
C VAL A 34 -6.72 -10.01 4.14
N LEU A 35 -5.46 -9.79 3.79
CA LEU A 35 -4.83 -10.33 2.59
C LEU A 35 -4.79 -11.86 2.60
N SER A 36 -4.36 -12.46 3.72
CA SER A 36 -4.38 -13.92 3.89
C SER A 36 -5.79 -14.50 3.77
N LYS A 37 -6.78 -13.84 4.39
CA LYS A 37 -8.19 -14.22 4.27
C LYS A 37 -8.70 -14.15 2.82
N LYS A 38 -8.32 -13.11 2.07
CA LYS A 38 -8.69 -12.97 0.64
C LYS A 38 -8.07 -14.09 -0.20
N ALA A 39 -6.79 -14.40 0.00
CA ALA A 39 -6.12 -15.47 -0.72
C ALA A 39 -6.82 -16.82 -0.55
N LYS A 40 -7.26 -17.15 0.69
CA LYS A 40 -7.96 -18.41 1.00
C LYS A 40 -9.41 -18.46 0.50
N LYS A 41 -10.09 -17.32 0.42
CA LYS A 41 -11.55 -17.27 0.17
C LYS A 41 -11.92 -16.92 -1.26
N LEU A 42 -11.08 -16.22 -2.01
CA LEU A 42 -11.36 -15.87 -3.41
C LEU A 42 -11.39 -17.14 -4.27
N ARG A 43 -12.33 -17.22 -5.20
CA ARG A 43 -12.52 -18.35 -6.13
C ARG A 43 -12.59 -17.86 -7.58
N GLY A 44 -12.41 -18.78 -8.52
CA GLY A 44 -12.55 -18.52 -9.96
C GLY A 44 -11.60 -17.45 -10.50
N LEU A 45 -12.09 -16.64 -11.44
CA LEU A 45 -11.32 -15.58 -12.10
C LEU A 45 -10.73 -14.55 -11.11
N LYS A 46 -11.47 -14.23 -10.03
CA LYS A 46 -11.01 -13.28 -9.01
C LYS A 46 -9.77 -13.78 -8.28
N ALA A 47 -9.66 -15.09 -8.01
CA ALA A 47 -8.46 -15.69 -7.41
C ALA A 47 -7.26 -15.62 -8.37
N LYS A 48 -7.46 -15.94 -9.66
CA LYS A 48 -6.42 -15.85 -10.68
C LYS A 48 -5.85 -14.42 -10.80
N LEU A 49 -6.72 -13.42 -10.86
CA LEU A 49 -6.31 -12.01 -10.91
C LEU A 49 -5.58 -11.57 -9.62
N PHE A 50 -6.05 -12.00 -8.45
CA PHE A 50 -5.41 -11.68 -7.18
C PHE A 50 -3.99 -12.26 -7.10
N ASN A 51 -3.81 -13.54 -7.47
CA ASN A 51 -2.50 -14.18 -7.44
C ASN A 51 -1.53 -13.53 -8.43
N LYS A 52 -1.99 -13.18 -9.64
CA LYS A 52 -1.18 -12.46 -10.64
C LYS A 52 -0.70 -11.11 -10.09
N LYS A 53 -1.59 -10.32 -9.48
CA LYS A 53 -1.23 -9.04 -8.85
C LYS A 53 -0.19 -9.23 -7.74
N ARG A 54 -0.39 -10.21 -6.85
CA ARG A 54 0.54 -10.50 -5.75
C ARG A 54 1.92 -10.96 -6.23
N PHE A 55 1.99 -11.73 -7.30
CA PHE A 55 3.26 -12.12 -7.90
C PHE A 55 4.01 -10.89 -8.42
N ASN A 56 3.34 -10.03 -9.19
CA ASN A 56 3.95 -8.81 -9.72
C ASN A 56 4.46 -7.88 -8.62
N GLU A 57 3.67 -7.67 -7.56
CA GLU A 57 4.07 -6.90 -6.38
C GLU A 57 5.34 -7.46 -5.73
N LYS A 58 5.43 -8.79 -5.53
CA LYS A 58 6.61 -9.44 -4.95
C LYS A 58 7.85 -9.28 -5.84
N VAL A 59 7.69 -9.45 -7.14
CA VAL A 59 8.79 -9.27 -8.10
C VAL A 59 9.29 -7.83 -8.08
N GLN A 60 8.38 -6.85 -8.06
CA GLN A 60 8.74 -5.44 -7.97
C GLN A 60 9.53 -5.14 -6.69
N ILE A 61 9.04 -5.60 -5.53
CA ILE A 61 9.73 -5.41 -4.25
C ILE A 61 11.13 -6.05 -4.26
N LYS A 62 11.25 -7.27 -4.79
CA LYS A 62 12.55 -7.95 -4.90
C LYS A 62 13.53 -7.16 -5.77
N LYS A 63 13.05 -6.62 -6.90
CA LYS A 63 13.86 -5.78 -7.78
C LYS A 63 14.28 -4.47 -7.10
N THR A 64 13.38 -3.81 -6.37
CA THR A 64 13.71 -2.55 -5.67
C THR A 64 14.71 -2.76 -4.55
N ILE A 65 14.60 -3.86 -3.80
CA ILE A 65 15.57 -4.20 -2.74
C ILE A 65 16.95 -4.44 -3.37
N ARG A 66 17.02 -5.29 -4.40
CA ARG A 66 18.27 -5.57 -5.11
C ARG A 66 18.92 -4.31 -5.70
N ALA A 67 18.14 -3.42 -6.30
CA ALA A 67 18.65 -2.17 -6.85
C ALA A 67 19.19 -1.23 -5.75
N HIS A 68 18.60 -1.27 -4.55
CA HIS A 68 19.11 -0.52 -3.40
C HIS A 68 20.43 -1.11 -2.88
N GLU A 69 20.50 -2.43 -2.74
CA GLU A 69 21.71 -3.16 -2.33
C GLU A 69 22.88 -2.91 -3.30
N GLU A 70 22.66 -3.03 -4.61
CA GLU A 70 23.67 -2.77 -5.65
C GLU A 70 24.15 -1.30 -5.68
N LYS A 71 23.34 -0.35 -5.19
CA LYS A 71 23.75 1.06 -5.07
C LYS A 71 24.61 1.30 -3.83
N GLN A 72 24.30 0.65 -2.71
CA GLN A 72 25.08 0.78 -1.48
C GLN A 72 26.50 0.23 -1.66
N THR A 73 26.65 -0.94 -2.29
CA THR A 73 27.96 -1.56 -2.53
C THR A 73 28.88 -0.75 -3.45
N LYS A 74 28.33 0.07 -4.35
CA LYS A 74 29.10 0.99 -5.22
C LYS A 74 29.47 2.31 -4.56
N ALA A 75 28.85 2.65 -3.43
CA ALA A 75 29.15 3.88 -2.70
C ALA A 75 30.20 3.64 -1.59
N GLU A 76 30.39 2.39 -1.17
CA GLU A 76 31.33 1.98 -0.13
C GLU A 76 32.69 1.50 -0.68
N GLY A 77 32.84 1.32 -2.00
CA GLY A 77 34.10 1.02 -2.67
C GLY A 77 34.50 2.12 -3.63
#